data_AF-S6W9K7-F1
#
_entry.id   AF-S6W9K7-F1
#
_cell.length_a   1.000
_cell.length_b   1.000
_cell.length_c   1.000
_cell.angle_alpha   90.00
_cell.angle_beta   90.00
_cell.angle_gamma   90.00
#
_symmetry.space_group_name_H-M   'P 1'
#
loop_
_entity.id
_entity.type
_entity.pdbx_description
1 polymer ?
#
loop_
_entity_poly.entity_id
_entity_poly.type
_entity_poly.pdbx_seq_one_letter_code
_entity_poly.pdbx_strand_id
1 'polypeptide(L)'
;GGFDVTPVLGSLSTDTLAQLGPEALAAGDRLGFTAPVNGTSVSLNEAPAFELPTTANIVTLDVVMGPRTDWFTEDAIQRLSSQLWRVTSQSNRVGIRLAGDTPLERSNHQELPSEGTSVGAIQVPASGQPVLFLADHPLTGGYPVIASVASHHLDSAGQIPVNAQIRFNPLGAFEEMQPSTEASFSTADAKNNS
;
A
#
# COMPACT_ATOMS: atom_id res chain seq x y z
N GLY A 1 25.67 4.95 -14.62
CA GLY A 1 24.74 5.83 -15.35
C GLY A 1 23.69 6.30 -14.38
N GLY A 2 23.27 7.55 -14.48
CA GLY A 2 22.28 8.17 -13.61
C GLY A 2 21.97 9.58 -14.12
N PHE A 3 20.80 10.13 -13.78
CA PHE A 3 20.48 11.51 -14.13
C PHE A 3 21.26 12.47 -13.24
N ASP A 4 21.80 13.53 -13.85
CA ASP A 4 22.56 14.57 -13.18
C ASP A 4 21.59 15.57 -12.54
N VAL A 5 20.96 15.13 -11.45
CA VAL A 5 19.98 15.91 -10.67
C VAL A 5 20.47 15.96 -9.22
N THR A 6 20.37 17.12 -8.58
CA THR A 6 20.80 17.27 -7.18
C THR A 6 19.87 16.48 -6.26
N PRO A 7 20.37 15.53 -5.46
CA PRO A 7 19.54 14.75 -4.56
C PRO A 7 18.99 15.61 -3.42
N VAL A 8 17.71 15.37 -3.08
CA VAL A 8 17.06 15.95 -1.90
C VAL A 8 16.97 14.84 -0.85
N LEU A 9 17.54 15.06 0.34
CA LEU A 9 17.64 14.07 1.41
C LEU A 9 18.30 12.73 1.00
N GLY A 10 19.24 12.78 0.06
CA GLY A 10 19.94 11.59 -0.44
C GLY A 10 19.14 10.74 -1.43
N SER A 11 17.97 11.20 -1.87
CA SER A 11 17.11 10.55 -2.86
C SER A 11 16.91 11.44 -4.09
N LEU A 12 16.68 10.80 -5.24
CA LEU A 12 16.28 11.45 -6.50
C LEU A 12 14.79 11.23 -6.82
N SER A 13 14.04 10.57 -5.92
CA SER A 13 12.61 10.35 -6.08
C SER A 13 11.82 11.62 -5.81
N THR A 14 10.80 11.88 -6.63
CA THR A 14 9.80 12.93 -6.39
C THR A 14 8.71 12.40 -5.46
N ASP A 15 8.48 13.09 -4.35
CA ASP A 15 7.35 12.91 -3.44
C ASP A 15 6.32 14.00 -3.74
N THR A 16 5.16 13.61 -4.27
CA THR A 16 4.11 14.54 -4.67
C THR A 16 3.35 15.14 -3.49
N LEU A 17 3.36 14.49 -2.32
CA LEU A 17 2.60 14.89 -1.15
C LEU A 17 3.41 15.87 -0.29
N ALA A 18 4.71 15.61 -0.13
CA ALA A 18 5.63 16.52 0.54
C ALA A 18 6.16 17.65 -0.37
N GLN A 19 5.92 17.57 -1.69
CA GLN A 19 6.54 18.44 -2.70
C GLN A 19 8.09 18.44 -2.58
N LEU A 20 8.65 17.26 -2.32
CA LEU A 20 10.09 17.06 -2.15
C LEU A 20 10.66 16.25 -3.31
N GLY A 21 11.92 16.49 -3.64
CA GLY A 21 12.57 15.91 -4.81
C GLY A 21 12.37 16.75 -6.07
N PRO A 22 12.92 16.32 -7.21
CA PRO A 22 12.86 17.07 -8.46
C PRO A 22 11.42 17.22 -8.96
N GLU A 23 11.09 18.35 -9.59
CA GLU A 23 9.77 18.57 -10.17
C GLU A 23 9.45 17.54 -11.27
N ALA A 24 8.16 17.30 -11.50
CA ALA A 24 7.71 16.49 -12.62
C ALA A 24 8.18 17.12 -13.94
N LEU A 25 8.73 16.31 -14.84
CA LEU A 25 9.27 16.81 -16.10
C LEU A 25 8.20 17.52 -16.93
N ALA A 26 8.53 18.73 -17.36
CA ALA A 26 7.74 19.53 -18.27
C ALA A 26 8.29 19.46 -19.69
N ALA A 27 7.43 19.77 -20.67
CA ALA A 27 7.85 19.84 -22.06
C ALA A 27 8.90 20.96 -22.23
N GLY A 28 10.11 20.57 -22.63
CA GLY A 28 11.26 21.48 -22.80
C GLY A 28 12.41 21.24 -21.83
N ASP A 29 12.21 20.41 -20.81
CA ASP A 29 13.25 20.07 -19.84
C ASP A 29 14.38 19.27 -20.46
N ARG A 30 15.61 19.56 -20.02
CA ARG A 30 16.83 18.87 -20.46
C ARG A 30 17.47 18.21 -19.24
N LEU A 31 17.41 16.89 -19.19
CA LEU A 31 18.07 16.11 -18.16
C LEU A 31 19.49 15.78 -18.59
N GLY A 32 20.47 16.20 -17.79
CA GLY A 32 21.83 15.69 -17.88
C GLY A 32 21.89 14.23 -17.44
N PHE A 33 22.84 13.47 -17.96
CA PHE A 33 23.14 12.13 -17.44
C PHE A 33 24.65 12.00 -17.22
N THR A 34 25.04 11.28 -16.19
CA THR A 34 26.45 10.96 -15.95
C THR A 34 26.89 9.91 -16.96
N ALA A 35 27.79 10.28 -17.86
CA ALA A 35 28.40 9.36 -18.81
C ALA A 35 29.12 8.22 -18.05
N PRO A 36 28.84 6.94 -18.36
CA PRO A 36 29.51 5.84 -17.68
C PRO A 36 31.02 5.87 -17.98
N VAL A 37 31.84 5.83 -16.94
CA VAL A 37 33.31 5.86 -17.07
C VAL A 37 33.85 4.51 -17.60
N ASN A 38 33.09 3.42 -17.41
CA ASN A 38 33.27 2.13 -18.06
C ASN A 38 31.93 1.35 -17.99
N GLY A 39 31.51 0.72 -19.09
CA GLY A 39 30.33 -0.17 -19.10
C GLY A 39 29.98 -0.63 -20.51
N THR A 40 30.02 -1.94 -20.75
CA THR A 40 29.38 -2.57 -21.91
C THR A 40 27.87 -2.44 -21.77
N SER A 41 27.20 -2.04 -22.86
CA SER A 41 25.72 -2.01 -22.94
C SER A 41 25.15 -3.30 -22.38
N VAL A 42 24.34 -3.22 -21.32
CA VAL A 42 23.55 -4.35 -20.85
C VAL A 42 22.48 -4.61 -21.92
N SER A 43 22.22 -5.88 -22.20
CA SER A 43 21.48 -6.41 -23.35
C SER A 43 20.32 -5.54 -23.86
N LEU A 44 20.31 -5.25 -25.17
CA LEU A 44 19.20 -4.63 -25.91
C LEU A 44 17.92 -5.50 -25.97
N ASN A 45 17.96 -6.70 -25.37
CA ASN A 45 16.90 -7.70 -25.35
C ASN A 45 16.45 -7.98 -23.91
N GLU A 46 16.32 -6.95 -23.07
CA GLU A 46 15.66 -7.10 -21.78
C GLU A 46 14.15 -7.24 -22.03
N ALA A 47 13.68 -8.48 -22.07
CA ALA A 47 12.24 -8.74 -21.98
C ALA A 47 11.76 -8.17 -20.63
N PRO A 48 10.62 -7.47 -20.57
CA PRO A 48 10.11 -6.96 -19.32
C PRO A 48 10.00 -8.12 -18.33
N ALA A 49 10.51 -7.92 -17.11
CA ALA A 49 10.55 -8.97 -16.08
C ALA A 49 9.17 -9.55 -15.77
N PHE A 50 8.10 -8.80 -16.09
CA PHE A 50 6.70 -9.20 -15.95
C PHE A 50 5.86 -8.61 -17.08
N GLU A 51 4.83 -9.33 -17.51
CA GLU A 51 3.79 -8.76 -18.38
C GLU A 51 2.98 -7.72 -17.61
N LEU A 52 2.93 -6.49 -18.09
CA LEU A 52 2.17 -5.43 -17.44
C LEU A 52 0.66 -5.72 -17.52
N PRO A 53 -0.09 -5.50 -16.44
CA PRO A 53 -1.53 -5.74 -16.44
C PRO A 53 -2.23 -4.79 -17.42
N THR A 54 -3.07 -5.35 -18.29
CA THR A 54 -3.93 -4.59 -19.19
C THR A 54 -5.33 -4.44 -18.59
N THR A 55 -6.12 -3.49 -19.10
CA THR A 55 -7.51 -3.27 -18.66
C THR A 55 -8.43 -4.46 -18.93
N ALA A 56 -8.04 -5.38 -19.81
CA ALA A 56 -8.78 -6.60 -20.11
C ALA A 56 -8.55 -7.73 -19.09
N ASN A 57 -7.51 -7.61 -18.25
CA ASN A 57 -7.12 -8.64 -17.31
C ASN A 57 -7.67 -8.36 -15.90
N ILE A 58 -8.06 -9.42 -15.21
CA ILE A 58 -8.31 -9.38 -13.76
C ILE A 58 -6.96 -9.56 -13.06
N VAL A 59 -6.56 -8.57 -12.27
CA VAL A 59 -5.34 -8.61 -11.46
C VAL A 59 -5.67 -9.21 -10.10
N THR A 60 -5.06 -10.35 -9.77
CA THR A 60 -5.20 -10.95 -8.44
C THR A 60 -4.09 -10.42 -7.54
N LEU A 61 -4.45 -9.84 -6.39
CA LEU A 61 -3.51 -9.36 -5.39
C LEU A 61 -3.67 -10.16 -4.10
N ASP A 62 -2.61 -10.86 -3.73
CA ASP A 62 -2.50 -11.46 -2.40
C ASP A 62 -2.51 -10.39 -1.30
N VAL A 63 -3.30 -10.63 -0.26
CA VAL A 63 -3.44 -9.72 0.87
C VAL A 63 -3.30 -10.45 2.20
N VAL A 64 -2.76 -9.74 3.17
CA VAL A 64 -2.72 -10.13 4.58
C VAL A 64 -3.80 -9.34 5.31
N MET A 65 -4.71 -10.03 6.00
CA MET A 65 -5.81 -9.38 6.71
C MET A 65 -5.30 -8.57 7.91
N GLY A 66 -5.95 -7.44 8.19
CA GLY A 66 -5.64 -6.58 9.33
C GLY A 66 -4.98 -5.25 8.93
N PRO A 67 -4.69 -4.38 9.91
CA PRO A 67 -4.87 -4.59 11.36
C PRO A 67 -6.30 -4.41 11.89
N ARG A 68 -7.24 -3.88 11.11
CA ARG A 68 -8.60 -3.54 11.58
C ARG A 68 -9.70 -4.37 10.91
N THR A 69 -9.41 -5.61 10.54
CA THR A 69 -10.41 -6.51 9.94
C THR A 69 -11.61 -6.72 10.86
N ASP A 70 -11.37 -6.74 12.17
CA ASP A 70 -12.36 -6.84 13.25
C ASP A 70 -13.41 -5.70 13.24
N TRP A 71 -13.14 -4.60 12.53
CA TRP A 71 -14.08 -3.48 12.39
C TRP A 71 -15.14 -3.69 11.30
N PHE A 72 -15.07 -4.81 10.57
CA PHE A 72 -15.95 -5.13 9.46
C PHE A 72 -16.86 -6.30 9.81
N THR A 73 -18.03 -6.36 9.15
CA THR A 73 -18.90 -7.52 9.27
C THR A 73 -18.26 -8.73 8.59
N GLU A 74 -18.62 -9.94 9.01
CA GLU A 74 -18.14 -11.17 8.36
C GLU A 74 -18.46 -11.16 6.86
N ASP A 75 -19.66 -10.71 6.50
CA ASP A 75 -20.07 -10.53 5.10
C ASP A 75 -19.15 -9.57 4.34
N ALA A 76 -18.70 -8.47 4.96
CA ALA A 76 -17.76 -7.54 4.35
C ALA A 76 -16.36 -8.15 4.17
N ILE A 77 -15.90 -8.94 5.14
CA ILE A 77 -14.61 -9.65 5.06
C ILE A 77 -14.64 -10.63 3.88
N GLN A 78 -15.69 -11.45 3.76
CA GLN A 78 -15.87 -12.38 2.64
C GLN A 78 -16.08 -11.63 1.31
N ARG A 79 -16.73 -10.47 1.34
CA ARG A 79 -16.96 -9.63 0.15
C ARG A 79 -15.67 -9.05 -0.41
N LEU A 80 -14.66 -8.78 0.42
CA LEU A 80 -13.37 -8.26 -0.03
C LEU A 80 -12.75 -9.15 -1.13
N SER A 81 -12.83 -10.48 -0.97
CA SER A 81 -12.21 -11.46 -1.87
C SER A 81 -13.16 -12.04 -2.93
N SER A 82 -14.47 -12.06 -2.66
CA SER A 82 -15.45 -12.68 -3.56
C SER A 82 -15.88 -11.80 -4.74
N GLN A 83 -15.83 -10.46 -4.61
CA GLN A 83 -16.18 -9.56 -5.70
C GLN A 83 -14.97 -9.03 -6.47
N LEU A 84 -15.24 -8.42 -7.63
CA LEU A 84 -14.26 -7.68 -8.39
C LEU A 84 -14.31 -6.19 -8.04
N TRP A 85 -13.13 -5.59 -7.96
CA TRP A 85 -12.95 -4.18 -7.64
C TRP A 85 -12.42 -3.44 -8.87
N ARG A 86 -13.19 -2.49 -9.38
CA ARG A 86 -12.75 -1.68 -10.52
C ARG A 86 -11.87 -0.52 -10.07
N VAL A 87 -10.72 -0.36 -10.70
CA VAL A 87 -9.87 0.83 -10.54
C VAL A 87 -10.57 2.05 -11.13
N THR A 88 -10.85 3.04 -10.30
CA THR A 88 -11.54 4.26 -10.73
C THR A 88 -10.56 5.29 -11.29
N SER A 89 -11.08 6.24 -12.08
CA SER A 89 -10.31 7.35 -12.65
C SER A 89 -9.80 8.38 -11.62
N GLN A 90 -10.22 8.26 -10.35
CA GLN A 90 -9.74 9.11 -9.26
C GLN A 90 -8.45 8.58 -8.61
N SER A 91 -7.90 7.48 -9.12
CA SER A 91 -6.65 6.86 -8.64
C SER A 91 -5.43 7.69 -9.04
N ASN A 92 -4.45 7.80 -8.16
CA ASN A 92 -3.20 8.54 -8.39
C ASN A 92 -2.04 7.89 -7.60
N ARG A 93 -0.87 8.56 -7.54
CA ARG A 93 0.31 8.05 -6.83
C ARG A 93 0.15 7.89 -5.32
N VAL A 94 -0.86 8.54 -4.71
CA VAL A 94 -1.20 8.39 -3.29
C VAL A 94 -1.91 7.06 -3.06
N GLY A 95 -2.85 6.72 -3.95
CA GLY A 95 -3.57 5.46 -3.85
C GLY A 95 -4.52 5.16 -5.01
N ILE A 96 -4.80 3.88 -5.16
CA ILE A 96 -5.78 3.32 -6.09
C ILE A 96 -7.14 3.31 -5.41
N ARG A 97 -8.10 4.02 -5.99
CA ARG A 97 -9.48 4.08 -5.51
C ARG A 97 -10.30 3.01 -6.23
N LEU A 98 -10.91 2.14 -5.45
CA LEU A 98 -11.60 0.96 -5.93
C LEU A 98 -13.11 1.14 -5.82
N ALA A 99 -13.84 0.63 -6.82
CA ALA A 99 -15.29 0.57 -6.83
C ALA A 99 -15.75 -0.88 -6.98
N GLY A 100 -16.47 -1.38 -5.98
CA GLY A 100 -17.18 -2.66 -6.02
C GLY A 100 -18.69 -2.44 -6.15
N ASP A 101 -19.39 -3.47 -6.59
CA ASP A 101 -20.85 -3.46 -6.76
C ASP A 101 -21.56 -3.25 -5.42
N THR A 102 -21.03 -3.86 -4.36
CA THR A 102 -21.55 -3.70 -3.01
C THR A 102 -20.47 -3.15 -2.07
N PRO A 103 -20.73 -2.06 -1.32
CA PRO A 103 -19.77 -1.49 -0.39
C PRO A 103 -19.48 -2.45 0.78
N LEU A 104 -18.30 -2.31 1.39
CA LEU A 104 -17.95 -3.02 2.62
C LEU A 104 -18.62 -2.37 3.83
N GLU A 105 -19.25 -3.18 4.66
CA GLU A 105 -19.95 -2.72 5.85
C GLU A 105 -19.07 -2.85 7.10
N ARG A 106 -19.05 -1.78 7.91
CA ARG A 106 -18.37 -1.79 9.21
C ARG A 106 -19.31 -2.34 10.28
N SER A 107 -18.80 -3.22 11.12
CA SER A 107 -19.43 -3.61 12.39
C SER A 107 -19.11 -2.62 13.50
N ASN A 108 -17.95 -1.95 13.43
CA ASN A 108 -17.52 -0.91 14.36
C ASN A 108 -17.57 0.48 13.71
N HIS A 109 -18.39 1.37 14.29
CA HIS A 109 -18.58 2.76 13.84
C HIS A 109 -17.87 3.80 14.70
N GLN A 110 -17.00 3.37 15.61
CA GLN A 110 -16.19 4.30 16.41
C GLN A 110 -15.27 5.13 15.52
N GLU A 111 -14.89 6.31 16.03
CA GLU A 111 -13.83 7.09 15.41
C GLU A 111 -12.50 6.37 15.59
N LEU A 112 -11.76 6.20 14.50
CA LEU A 112 -10.41 5.67 14.55
C LEU A 112 -9.46 6.81 14.89
N PRO A 113 -8.71 6.74 16.01
CA PRO A 113 -7.59 7.64 16.24
C PRO A 113 -6.62 7.57 15.05
N SER A 114 -5.89 8.66 14.75
CA SER A 114 -4.95 8.62 13.62
C SER A 114 -3.94 7.49 13.79
N GLU A 115 -3.96 6.53 12.87
CA GLU A 115 -3.07 5.38 12.87
C GLU A 115 -2.08 5.47 11.72
N GLY A 116 -0.88 4.93 11.96
CA GLY A 116 0.15 4.84 10.93
C GLY A 116 -0.33 3.97 9.76
N THR A 117 -0.10 4.45 8.54
CA THR A 117 -0.45 3.72 7.31
C THR A 117 0.81 3.32 6.57
N SER A 118 0.77 2.15 5.93
CA SER A 118 1.88 1.60 5.15
C SER A 118 1.53 1.49 3.68
N VAL A 119 2.55 1.44 2.81
CA VAL A 119 2.39 1.07 1.41
C VAL A 119 1.68 -0.29 1.34
N GLY A 120 0.69 -0.43 0.45
CA GLY A 120 -0.11 -1.64 0.32
C GLY A 120 -1.33 -1.70 1.24
N ALA A 121 -1.48 -0.79 2.20
CA ALA A 121 -2.64 -0.78 3.08
C ALA A 121 -3.93 -0.49 2.30
N ILE A 122 -4.98 -1.25 2.60
CA ILE A 122 -6.32 -1.13 2.02
C ILE A 122 -7.23 -0.47 3.05
N GLN A 123 -7.35 0.84 2.97
CA GLN A 123 -8.28 1.60 3.80
C GLN A 123 -9.69 1.54 3.26
N VAL A 124 -10.67 1.48 4.17
CA VAL A 124 -12.08 1.53 3.79
C VAL A 124 -12.73 2.75 4.45
N PRO A 125 -12.99 3.84 3.71
CA PRO A 125 -13.73 5.00 4.20
C PRO A 125 -15.19 4.66 4.55
N ALA A 126 -15.95 5.64 5.06
CA ALA A 126 -17.37 5.47 5.39
C ALA A 126 -18.25 5.07 4.19
N SER A 127 -17.79 5.33 2.96
CA SER A 127 -18.46 4.87 1.74
C SER A 127 -18.43 3.35 1.54
N GLY A 128 -17.55 2.63 2.26
CA GLY A 128 -17.33 1.20 2.07
C GLY A 128 -16.54 0.85 0.80
N GLN A 129 -16.06 1.85 0.05
CA GLN A 129 -15.31 1.68 -1.20
C GLN A 129 -13.79 1.77 -0.92
N PRO A 130 -13.01 0.69 -1.11
CA PRO A 130 -11.62 0.65 -0.66
C PRO A 130 -10.68 1.62 -1.38
N VAL A 131 -9.61 2.00 -0.68
CA VAL A 131 -8.47 2.75 -1.21
C VAL A 131 -7.20 1.97 -0.87
N LEU A 132 -6.49 1.51 -1.91
CA LEU A 132 -5.19 0.86 -1.80
C LEU A 132 -4.08 1.91 -1.85
N PHE A 133 -3.27 2.00 -0.79
CA PHE A 133 -2.19 2.96 -0.69
C PHE A 133 -0.93 2.56 -1.45
N LEU A 134 -0.35 3.54 -2.16
CA LEU A 134 0.84 3.40 -3.01
C LEU A 134 2.03 4.17 -2.44
N ALA A 135 3.05 4.44 -3.25
CA ALA A 135 4.33 5.02 -2.83
C ALA A 135 4.18 6.38 -2.12
N ASP A 136 3.25 7.22 -2.56
CA ASP A 136 3.08 8.58 -2.02
C ASP A 136 1.93 8.64 -0.97
N HIS A 137 1.61 7.53 -0.32
CA HIS A 137 0.55 7.48 0.71
C HIS A 137 0.86 8.35 1.93
N PRO A 138 -0.15 8.93 2.61
CA PRO A 138 0.08 9.66 3.85
C PRO A 138 0.64 8.74 4.94
N LEU A 139 1.42 9.31 5.86
CA LEU A 139 1.98 8.56 6.99
C LEU A 139 0.93 8.12 8.01
N THR A 140 -0.21 8.82 8.06
CA THR A 140 -1.34 8.49 8.93
C THR A 140 -2.65 8.52 8.15
N GLY A 141 -3.62 7.74 8.62
CA GLY A 141 -4.99 7.82 8.13
C GLY A 141 -6.03 7.61 9.22
N GLY A 142 -7.23 8.14 8.97
CA GLY A 142 -8.37 8.09 9.90
C GLY A 142 -9.40 7.02 9.54
N TYR A 143 -9.05 6.07 8.68
CA TYR A 143 -9.95 5.00 8.24
C TYR A 143 -9.34 3.62 8.53
N PRO A 144 -10.16 2.64 8.95
CA PRO A 144 -9.71 1.30 9.26
C PRO A 144 -9.14 0.64 8.01
N VAL A 145 -7.99 -0.01 8.21
CA VAL A 145 -7.32 -0.83 7.21
C VAL A 145 -7.83 -2.26 7.36
N ILE A 146 -8.53 -2.75 6.34
CA ILE A 146 -9.11 -4.12 6.36
C ILE A 146 -8.05 -5.18 6.04
N ALA A 147 -7.07 -4.84 5.20
CA ALA A 147 -5.99 -5.73 4.80
C ALA A 147 -4.82 -4.92 4.21
N SER A 148 -3.68 -5.56 4.01
CA SER A 148 -2.54 -5.01 3.29
C SER A 148 -2.11 -5.94 2.16
N VAL A 149 -1.77 -5.39 1.00
CA VAL A 149 -1.20 -6.14 -0.13
C VAL A 149 0.14 -6.73 0.27
N ALA A 150 0.38 -7.99 -0.09
CA ALA A 150 1.63 -8.67 0.15
C ALA A 150 2.79 -8.00 -0.61
N SER A 151 3.97 -7.96 0.00
CA SER A 151 5.12 -7.19 -0.52
C SER A 151 5.51 -7.54 -1.95
N HIS A 152 5.38 -8.81 -2.36
CA HIS A 152 5.70 -9.27 -3.72
C HIS A 152 4.73 -8.78 -4.80
N HIS A 153 3.58 -8.21 -4.41
CA HIS A 153 2.59 -7.65 -5.31
C HIS A 153 2.56 -6.11 -5.32
N LEU A 154 3.38 -5.43 -4.51
CA LEU A 154 3.38 -3.96 -4.46
C LEU A 154 3.82 -3.32 -5.78
N ASP A 155 4.85 -3.87 -6.42
CA ASP A 155 5.34 -3.39 -7.72
C ASP A 155 4.26 -3.53 -8.80
N SER A 156 3.61 -4.69 -8.85
CA SER A 156 2.49 -4.95 -9.77
C SER A 156 1.29 -4.06 -9.48
N ALA A 157 0.97 -3.79 -8.21
CA ALA A 157 -0.13 -2.92 -7.81
C ALA A 157 0.04 -1.49 -8.33
N GLY A 158 1.27 -0.95 -8.30
CA GLY A 158 1.56 0.38 -8.85
C GLY A 158 1.39 0.49 -10.37
N GLN A 159 1.34 -0.62 -11.10
CA GLN A 159 1.22 -0.67 -12.56
C GLN A 159 -0.22 -0.90 -13.05
N ILE A 160 -1.20 -1.03 -12.14
CA ILE A 160 -2.59 -1.35 -12.53
C ILE A 160 -3.24 -0.13 -13.20
N PRO A 161 -3.71 -0.26 -14.45
CA PRO A 161 -4.32 0.86 -15.16
C PRO A 161 -5.75 1.14 -14.67
N VAL A 162 -6.20 2.38 -14.88
CA VAL A 162 -7.61 2.76 -14.66
C VAL A 162 -8.54 1.86 -15.48
N ASN A 163 -9.69 1.51 -14.91
CA ASN A 163 -10.69 0.56 -15.42
C ASN A 163 -10.29 -0.92 -15.37
N ALA A 164 -9.07 -1.28 -14.97
CA ALA A 164 -8.75 -2.67 -14.67
C ALA A 164 -9.59 -3.19 -13.50
N GLN A 165 -9.72 -4.51 -13.42
CA GLN A 165 -10.40 -5.20 -12.33
C GLN A 165 -9.38 -5.88 -11.41
N ILE A 166 -9.61 -5.78 -10.11
CA ILE A 166 -8.79 -6.40 -9.07
C ILE A 166 -9.63 -7.44 -8.33
N ARG A 167 -9.02 -8.59 -8.04
CA ARG A 167 -9.51 -9.56 -7.07
C ARG A 167 -8.51 -9.67 -5.93
N PHE A 168 -8.98 -9.60 -4.69
CA PHE A 168 -8.12 -9.84 -3.53
C PHE A 168 -8.11 -11.32 -3.15
N ASN A 169 -6.93 -11.83 -2.83
CA ASN A 169 -6.72 -13.20 -2.37
C ASN A 169 -6.14 -13.20 -0.94
N PRO A 170 -6.96 -13.36 0.10
CA PRO A 170 -6.47 -13.45 1.47
C PRO A 170 -5.55 -14.66 1.65
N LEU A 171 -4.32 -14.42 2.11
CA LEU A 171 -3.33 -15.48 2.36
C LEU A 171 -3.62 -16.31 3.63
N GLY A 172 -4.52 -15.81 4.48
CA GLY A 172 -4.95 -16.45 5.71
C GLY A 172 -6.16 -15.72 6.31
N ALA A 173 -6.76 -16.33 7.33
CA ALA A 173 -7.79 -15.66 8.12
C ALA A 173 -7.16 -14.52 8.95
N PHE A 174 -7.98 -13.55 9.35
CA PHE A 174 -7.54 -12.55 10.31
C PHE A 174 -7.34 -13.19 11.68
N GLU A 175 -6.15 -13.00 12.25
CA GLU A 175 -5.87 -13.32 13.64
C GLU A 175 -5.74 -12.01 14.41
N GLU A 176 -6.62 -11.80 15.38
CA GLU A 176 -6.55 -10.62 16.24
C GLU A 176 -5.24 -10.66 17.04
N MET A 177 -4.43 -9.61 16.92
CA MET A 177 -3.25 -9.45 17.78
C MET A 177 -3.73 -9.18 19.21
N GLN A 178 -3.85 -10.25 20.00
CA GLN A 178 -4.01 -10.10 21.44
C GLN A 178 -2.74 -9.43 21.99
N PRO A 179 -2.87 -8.36 22.81
CA PRO A 179 -1.71 -7.81 23.50
C PRO A 179 -1.08 -8.92 24.33
N SER A 180 0.21 -9.18 24.09
CA SER A 180 1.00 -10.14 24.83
C SER A 180 0.95 -9.79 26.31
N THR A 181 0.10 -10.46 27.07
CA THR A 181 -0.01 -10.30 28.51
C THR A 181 1.08 -11.13 29.15
N GLU A 182 2.34 -10.65 29.12
CA GLU A 182 3.40 -11.19 29.98
C GLU A 182 4.55 -10.17 30.15
N ALA A 183 4.40 -9.32 31.17
CA ALA A 183 5.53 -8.78 31.90
C ALA A 183 5.14 -8.76 33.38
N SER A 184 5.15 -9.95 33.97
CA SER A 184 5.12 -10.12 35.42
C SER A 184 6.39 -9.47 36.00
N PHE A 185 6.29 -8.21 36.42
CA PHE A 185 7.32 -7.60 37.28
C PHE A 185 7.27 -8.31 38.62
N SER A 186 8.19 -9.26 38.80
CA SER A 186 8.47 -9.90 40.08
C SER A 186 9.03 -8.85 41.05
N THR A 187 8.20 -8.38 41.97
CA THR A 187 8.65 -7.68 43.18
C THR A 187 9.31 -8.70 44.10
N ALA A 188 10.64 -8.76 44.07
CA ALA A 188 11.45 -9.43 45.07
C ALA A 188 12.41 -8.41 45.69
N ASP A 189 11.96 -7.75 46.75
CA ASP A 189 12.84 -7.16 47.76
C ASP A 189 12.18 -7.31 49.14
N ALA A 190 12.40 -8.49 49.73
CA ALA A 190 12.11 -8.76 51.12
C ALA A 190 13.22 -9.63 51.71
N LYS A 191 14.21 -8.97 52.32
CA LYS A 191 15.10 -9.42 53.41
C LYS A 191 15.78 -8.11 53.87
N ASN A 192 15.75 -7.69 55.12
CA ASN A 192 16.25 -8.41 56.27
C ASN A 192 15.85 -7.67 57.56
N ASN A 193 15.26 -8.33 58.54
CA ASN A 193 15.23 -7.86 59.92
C ASN A 193 15.14 -9.06 60.87
N SER A 194 16.28 -9.60 61.27
CA SER A 194 16.59 -10.26 62.56
C SER A 194 18.03 -10.75 62.54
#